data_AF-A0A356UC36-F1
#
_entry.id   AF-A0A356UC36-F1
#
_cell.length_a   1.000
_cell.length_b   1.000
_cell.length_c   1.000
_cell.angle_alpha   90.00
_cell.angle_beta   90.00
_cell.angle_gamma   90.00
#
_symmetry.space_group_name_H-M   'P 1'
#
loop_
_entity.id
_entity.type
_entity.pdbx_description
1 polymer ?
#
loop_
_entity_poly.entity_id
_entity_poly.type
_entity_poly.pdbx_seq_one_letter_code
_entity_poly.pdbx_strand_id
1 'polypeptide(L)'
;MTELQKIFLFGVFIYYLGKGALYVTLYVALIIVERHARLRHKQIQKLLREKRADERERWKVAYSLYEKKQKEIPASKPLELSQLITNPNSFSAYSNVKYS
;
A
#
# COMPACT_ATOMS: atom_id res chain seq x y z
N MET A 1 17.84 -11.89 62.69
CA MET A 1 16.81 -12.01 61.63
C MET A 1 15.93 -13.19 61.96
N THR A 2 14.64 -12.99 62.16
CA THR A 2 13.72 -14.08 62.53
C THR A 2 13.42 -14.97 61.33
N GLU A 3 13.07 -16.24 61.56
CA GLU A 3 12.68 -17.20 60.52
C GLU A 3 11.57 -16.64 59.61
N LEU A 4 10.57 -15.99 60.22
CA LEU A 4 9.47 -15.31 59.51
C LEU A 4 9.96 -14.22 58.55
N GLN A 5 10.96 -13.42 58.93
CA GLN A 5 11.52 -12.38 58.07
C GLN A 5 12.27 -12.95 56.86
N LYS A 6 12.94 -14.10 57.03
CA LYS A 6 13.65 -14.77 55.92
C LYS A 6 12.68 -15.29 54.86
N ILE A 7 11.61 -15.97 55.30
CA ILE A 7 10.58 -16.51 54.40
C ILE A 7 9.87 -15.38 53.66
N PHE A 8 9.55 -14.29 54.37
CA PHE A 8 8.96 -13.10 53.75
C PHE A 8 9.87 -12.49 52.68
N LEU A 9 11.16 -12.27 52.98
CA LEU A 9 12.11 -11.73 52.00
C LEU A 9 12.24 -12.62 50.78
N PHE A 10 12.29 -13.94 50.97
CA PHE A 10 12.42 -14.89 49.87
C PHE A 10 11.18 -14.91 48.98
N GLY A 11 9.98 -14.84 49.57
CA GLY A 11 8.73 -14.72 48.82
C GLY A 11 8.65 -13.42 48.01
N VAL A 12 9.03 -12.29 48.61
CA VAL A 12 9.08 -10.99 47.93
C VAL A 12 10.12 -11.00 46.81
N PHE A 13 11.28 -11.62 47.03
CA PHE A 13 12.31 -11.77 46.02
C PHE A 13 11.82 -12.55 44.80
N ILE A 14 11.22 -13.73 45.01
CA ILE A 14 10.65 -14.54 43.92
C ILE A 14 9.54 -13.79 43.20
N TYR A 15 8.69 -13.07 43.93
CA TYR A 15 7.61 -12.27 43.34
C TYR A 15 8.15 -11.21 42.37
N TYR A 16 9.16 -10.46 42.78
CA TYR A 16 9.78 -9.46 41.90
C TYR A 16 10.59 -10.09 40.77
N LEU A 17 11.24 -11.24 41.00
CA LEU A 17 11.93 -12.00 39.96
C LEU A 17 10.94 -12.44 38.86
N GLY A 18 9.79 -12.98 39.25
CA GLY A 18 8.73 -13.40 38.32
C GLY A 18 8.14 -12.22 37.55
N LYS A 19 7.86 -11.09 38.23
CA LYS A 19 7.44 -9.86 37.55
C LYS A 19 8.49 -9.37 36.55
N GLY A 20 9.75 -9.35 36.95
CA GLY A 20 10.86 -8.94 36.08
C GLY A 20 10.96 -9.82 34.84
N ALA A 21 10.91 -11.14 35.01
CA ALA A 21 10.90 -12.09 33.90
C ALA A 21 9.73 -11.83 32.95
N LEU A 22 8.52 -11.60 33.47
CA LEU A 22 7.34 -11.32 32.68
C LEU A 22 7.47 -10.04 31.84
N TYR A 23 8.04 -8.96 32.38
CA TYR A 23 8.30 -7.76 31.59
C TYR A 23 9.33 -7.99 30.49
N VAL A 24 10.40 -8.74 30.78
CA VAL A 24 11.42 -9.07 29.80
C VAL A 24 10.85 -9.93 28.67
N THR A 25 10.05 -10.95 28.97
CA THR A 25 9.45 -11.80 27.94
C THR A 25 8.48 -11.02 27.05
N LEU A 26 7.65 -10.15 27.63
CA LEU A 26 6.76 -9.26 26.86
C LEU A 26 7.56 -8.31 25.96
N TYR A 27 8.65 -7.75 26.46
CA TYR A 27 9.52 -6.85 25.69
C TYR A 27 10.15 -7.57 24.49
N VAL A 28 10.67 -8.79 24.69
CA VAL A 28 11.24 -9.59 23.60
C VAL A 28 10.16 -9.97 22.58
N ALA A 29 8.97 -10.39 23.05
CA ALA A 29 7.85 -10.69 22.17
C ALA A 29 7.47 -9.48 21.30
N LEU A 30 7.43 -8.28 21.88
CA LEU A 30 7.15 -7.04 21.16
C LEU A 30 8.17 -6.80 20.04
N ILE A 31 9.47 -6.95 20.33
CA ILE A 31 10.54 -6.78 19.34
C ILE A 31 10.38 -7.75 18.15
N ILE A 32 10.02 -9.01 18.43
CA ILE A 32 9.80 -10.02 17.40
C ILE A 32 8.61 -9.62 16.51
N VAL A 33 7.49 -9.21 17.12
CA VAL A 33 6.29 -8.78 16.39
C VAL A 33 6.57 -7.56 15.52
N GLU A 34 7.25 -6.53 16.06
CA GLU A 34 7.63 -5.36 15.27
C GLU A 34 8.52 -5.72 14.08
N ARG A 35 9.51 -6.59 14.30
CA ARG A 35 10.41 -7.04 13.24
C ARG A 35 9.62 -7.77 12.15
N HIS A 36 8.69 -8.63 12.53
CA HIS A 36 7.83 -9.34 11.58
C HIS A 36 6.94 -8.37 10.79
N ALA A 37 6.32 -7.40 11.47
CA ALA A 37 5.49 -6.37 10.85
C ALA A 37 6.30 -5.53 9.84
N ARG A 38 7.51 -5.09 10.22
CA ARG A 38 8.42 -4.35 9.32
C ARG A 38 8.79 -5.16 8.08
N LEU A 39 9.07 -6.45 8.23
CA LEU A 39 9.40 -7.34 7.10
C LEU A 39 8.21 -7.52 6.15
N ARG A 40 7.02 -7.81 6.68
CA ARG A 40 5.80 -7.90 5.86
C ARG A 40 5.51 -6.60 5.12
N HIS A 41 5.65 -5.46 5.80
CA HIS A 41 5.42 -4.16 5.18
C HIS A 41 6.38 -3.91 4.00
N LYS A 42 7.67 -4.24 4.18
CA LYS A 42 8.67 -4.16 3.09
C LYS A 42 8.32 -5.07 1.91
N GLN A 43 7.87 -6.29 2.17
CA GLN A 43 7.46 -7.24 1.12
C GLN A 43 6.27 -6.71 0.31
N ILE A 44 5.24 -6.20 0.99
CA ILE A 44 4.05 -5.64 0.34
C ILE A 44 4.44 -4.41 -0.50
N GLN A 45 5.28 -3.51 0.03
CA GLN A 45 5.73 -2.36 -0.74
C GLN A 45 6.52 -2.76 -1.98
N LYS A 46 7.40 -3.78 -1.89
CA LYS A 46 8.14 -4.29 -3.03
C LYS A 46 7.18 -4.80 -4.12
N LEU A 47 6.22 -5.63 -3.73
CA LEU A 47 5.21 -6.18 -4.65
C LEU A 47 4.36 -5.09 -5.31
N LEU A 48 3.96 -4.06 -4.55
CA LEU A 48 3.21 -2.93 -5.11
C LEU A 48 4.05 -2.12 -6.10
N ARG A 49 5.36 -1.95 -5.86
CA ARG A 49 6.25 -1.26 -6.80
C ARG A 49 6.42 -2.02 -8.10
N GLU A 50 6.58 -3.34 -8.01
CA GLU A 50 6.63 -4.24 -9.18
C GLU A 50 5.34 -4.15 -9.98
N LYS A 51 4.18 -4.30 -9.33
CA LYS A 51 2.87 -4.15 -10.00
C LYS A 51 2.69 -2.81 -10.71
N ARG A 52 3.11 -1.70 -10.08
CA ARG A 52 3.06 -0.37 -10.72
C ARG A 52 4.04 -0.24 -11.88
N ALA A 53 5.15 -0.96 -11.89
CA ALA A 53 6.05 -0.99 -13.03
C ALA A 53 5.39 -1.74 -14.21
N ASP A 54 4.85 -2.93 -13.95
CA ASP A 54 4.15 -3.74 -14.96
C ASP A 54 2.94 -3.00 -15.54
N GLU A 55 2.14 -2.33 -14.70
CA GLU A 55 1.03 -1.51 -15.16
C GLU A 55 1.52 -0.39 -16.08
N ARG A 56 2.58 0.33 -15.72
CA ARG A 56 3.13 1.41 -16.56
C ARG A 56 3.56 0.89 -17.94
N GLU A 57 4.17 -0.28 -18.01
CA GLU A 57 4.52 -0.89 -19.29
C GLU A 57 3.28 -1.27 -20.11
N ARG A 58 2.26 -1.88 -19.48
CA ARG A 58 0.99 -2.20 -20.14
C ARG A 58 0.30 -0.96 -20.69
N TRP A 59 0.23 0.11 -19.90
CA TRP A 59 -0.33 1.40 -20.32
C TRP A 59 0.48 1.98 -21.48
N LYS A 60 1.82 1.97 -21.40
CA LYS A 60 2.69 2.45 -22.50
C LYS A 60 2.40 1.71 -23.81
N VAL A 61 2.26 0.39 -23.76
CA VAL A 61 1.92 -0.42 -24.95
C VAL A 61 0.52 -0.06 -25.47
N ALA A 62 -0.49 0.01 -24.60
CA ALA A 62 -1.86 0.36 -24.98
C ALA A 62 -1.94 1.74 -25.64
N TYR A 63 -1.29 2.76 -25.06
CA TYR A 63 -1.20 4.09 -25.65
C TYR A 63 -0.47 4.09 -26.99
N SER A 64 0.63 3.35 -27.12
CA SER A 64 1.36 3.25 -28.39
C SER A 64 0.52 2.63 -29.51
N LEU A 65 -0.34 1.66 -29.18
CA LEU A 65 -1.28 1.06 -30.13
C LEU A 65 -2.42 2.01 -30.47
N TYR A 66 -2.93 2.74 -29.49
CA TYR A 66 -3.95 3.78 -29.70
C TYR A 66 -3.43 4.88 -30.63
N GLU A 67 -2.23 5.42 -30.38
CA GLU A 67 -1.61 6.43 -31.23
C GLU A 67 -1.39 5.94 -32.66
N LYS A 68 -0.97 4.68 -32.84
CA LYS A 68 -0.85 4.07 -34.18
C LYS A 68 -2.19 4.03 -34.90
N LYS A 69 -3.24 3.52 -34.24
CA LYS A 69 -4.60 3.50 -34.79
C LYS A 69 -5.12 4.91 -35.10
N GLN A 70 -4.82 5.88 -34.25
CA GLN A 70 -5.24 7.27 -34.44
C GLN A 70 -4.53 7.94 -35.62
N LYS A 71 -3.29 7.54 -35.96
CA LYS A 71 -2.59 8.00 -37.17
C LYS A 71 -3.14 7.37 -38.45
N GLU A 72 -3.67 6.14 -38.36
CA GLU A 72 -4.28 5.43 -39.49
C GLU A 72 -5.72 5.92 -39.78
N ILE A 73 -6.41 6.44 -38.76
CA ILE A 73 -7.69 7.14 -38.93
C ILE A 73 -7.37 8.55 -39.43
N PRO A 74 -7.77 8.95 -40.65
CA PRO A 74 -7.59 10.34 -41.08
C PRO A 74 -8.31 11.23 -40.06
N ALA A 75 -7.63 12.27 -39.57
CA ALA A 75 -8.15 13.18 -38.56
C ALA A 75 -9.57 13.63 -38.94
N SER A 76 -10.58 12.97 -38.37
CA SER A 76 -11.95 13.42 -38.52
C SER A 76 -11.98 14.78 -37.87
N LYS A 77 -12.43 15.79 -38.62
CA LYS A 77 -12.66 17.12 -38.06
C LYS A 77 -13.42 16.94 -36.73
N PRO A 78 -13.02 17.61 -35.65
CA PRO A 78 -13.81 17.60 -34.43
C PRO A 78 -15.26 17.94 -34.81
N LEU A 79 -16.22 17.11 -34.35
CA LEU A 79 -17.63 17.33 -34.65
C LEU A 79 -18.02 18.74 -34.19
N GLU A 80 -18.79 19.45 -35.01
CA GLU A 80 -19.24 20.78 -34.65
C GLU A 80 -20.20 20.74 -33.45
N LEU A 81 -20.29 21.84 -32.70
CA LEU A 81 -21.14 21.97 -31.49
C LEU A 81 -22.58 21.51 -31.72
N SER A 82 -23.13 21.75 -32.90
CA SER A 82 -24.48 21.32 -33.29
C SER A 82 -24.64 19.79 -33.30
N GLN A 83 -23.59 19.05 -33.65
CA GLN A 83 -23.56 17.59 -33.70
C GLN A 83 -23.24 16.95 -32.33
N LEU A 84 -22.59 17.68 -31.43
CA LEU A 84 -22.32 17.25 -30.05
C LEU A 84 -23.60 17.26 -29.21
N ILE A 85 -24.50 18.22 -29.42
CA ILE A 85 -25.74 18.37 -28.64
C ILE A 85 -26.81 17.35 -29.07
N THR A 86 -26.80 16.93 -30.34
CA THR A 86 -27.82 16.05 -30.92
C THR A 86 -27.45 14.57 -30.91
N ASN A 87 -26.18 14.22 -30.71
CA ASN A 87 -25.74 12.83 -30.68
C ASN A 87 -25.79 12.26 -29.25
N PRO A 88 -26.57 11.20 -28.98
CA PRO A 88 -26.69 10.62 -27.63
C PRO A 88 -25.38 9.98 -27.12
N ASN A 89 -24.43 9.69 -28.01
CA ASN A 89 -23.12 9.12 -27.67
C ASN A 89 -22.00 10.18 -27.61
N SER A 90 -22.33 11.47 -27.66
CA SER A 90 -21.33 12.55 -27.70
C SER A 90 -20.50 12.69 -26.42
N PHE A 91 -21.11 12.42 -25.26
CA PHE A 91 -20.45 12.56 -23.95
C PHE A 91 -19.39 11.49 -23.66
N SER A 92 -19.46 10.32 -24.30
CA SER A 92 -18.48 9.24 -24.10
C SER A 92 -17.31 9.28 -25.09
N ALA A 93 -17.38 10.11 -26.15
CA ALA A 93 -16.44 10.06 -27.26
C ALA A 93 -15.20 10.95 -27.10
N TYR A 94 -15.26 12.04 -26.31
CA TYR A 94 -14.14 12.99 -26.20
C TYR A 94 -14.03 13.67 -24.83
N SER A 95 -13.40 13.00 -23.86
CA SER A 95 -12.83 13.66 -22.67
C SER A 95 -11.31 13.86 -22.81
N ASN A 96 -10.86 14.41 -23.94
CA ASN A 96 -9.46 14.85 -24.11
C ASN A 96 -9.40 16.38 -24.02
N VAL A 97 -9.51 16.92 -22.80
CA VAL A 97 -9.24 18.34 -22.53
C VAL A 97 -7.74 18.49 -22.27
N LYS A 98 -7.01 19.11 -23.21
CA LYS A 98 -5.67 19.62 -22.96
C LYS A 98 -5.80 20.94 -22.19
N TYR A 99 -5.40 20.94 -20.91
CA TYR A 99 -5.17 22.19 -20.19
C TYR A 99 -3.84 22.78 -20.69
N SER A 100 -3.92 23.96 -21.29
CA SER A 100 -2.80 24.84 -21.61
C SER A 100 -2.61 25.86 -20.50
#